data_AF-A0A538F1F0-F1
#
_entry.id   AF-A0A538F1F0-F1
#
_cell.length_a   1.000
_cell.length_b   1.000
_cell.length_c   1.000
_cell.angle_alpha   90.00
_cell.angle_beta   90.00
_cell.angle_gamma   90.00
#
_symmetry.space_group_name_H-M   'P 1'
#
loop_
_entity.id
_entity.type
_entity.pdbx_description
1 polymer ?
#
loop_
_entity_poly.entity_id
_entity_poly.type
_entity_poly.pdbx_seq_one_letter_code
_entity_poly.pdbx_strand_id
1 'polypeptide(L)'
;MRLAAGAWWRASGWTLQTSLRTGIRLMRGAARGESPAAIVQDAEAELRRFLRDMLGIDEPATNGAAPRPTRPEPSGRRSADDDQTPASLREQGAELLRRSAEIDYDDDGHPAYARILTELAPDEARILRLLVLDGPQPAVDVRTGGPLGVLHSDLVAPGLTMIAAQAGCRRDDRVHAYLNNLYRLGLIWFSREALPDVQRYQVLEAQPDVSEAMDRAGRGRTVRRSIHLTAFGEDFCKACLPLETGEIDALPRPAPEQEGDLVADDTSPE
;
A
#
# COMPACT_ATOMS: atom_id res chain seq x y z
N MET A 1 -39.37 23.83 -14.54
CA MET A 1 -38.22 23.50 -15.42
C MET A 1 -37.13 22.93 -14.53
N ARG A 2 -37.01 21.61 -14.37
CA ARG A 2 -36.30 20.62 -15.22
C ARG A 2 -34.77 20.74 -15.15
N LEU A 3 -34.19 19.69 -14.55
CA LEU A 3 -32.89 19.02 -14.81
C LEU A 3 -31.62 19.64 -14.20
N ALA A 4 -31.11 18.98 -13.15
CA ALA A 4 -29.80 18.32 -13.16
C ALA A 4 -29.62 17.52 -11.85
N ALA A 5 -30.27 16.36 -11.77
CA ALA A 5 -29.92 15.31 -10.83
C ALA A 5 -28.75 14.52 -11.44
N GLY A 6 -27.62 14.49 -10.75
CA GLY A 6 -26.41 13.86 -11.27
C GLY A 6 -25.45 13.46 -10.17
N ALA A 7 -25.51 12.16 -9.84
CA ALA A 7 -24.37 11.34 -9.47
C ALA A 7 -23.71 11.61 -8.09
N TRP A 8 -23.94 10.70 -7.14
CA TRP A 8 -22.90 9.87 -6.50
C TRP A 8 -23.48 9.14 -5.27
N TRP A 9 -24.15 8.02 -5.51
CA TRP A 9 -24.31 6.97 -4.50
C TRP A 9 -23.36 5.84 -4.84
N ARG A 10 -22.28 5.75 -4.05
CA ARG A 10 -21.33 4.65 -4.07
C ARG A 10 -22.00 3.39 -3.52
N ALA A 11 -22.06 2.38 -4.39
CA ALA A 11 -21.73 0.99 -4.12
C ALA A 11 -22.22 0.39 -2.79
N SER A 12 -23.51 0.04 -2.75
CA SER A 12 -24.00 -1.11 -2.00
C SER A 12 -24.79 -1.97 -2.99
N GLY A 13 -24.28 -3.15 -3.34
CA GLY A 13 -24.96 -4.04 -4.30
C GLY A 13 -24.06 -5.01 -5.07
N TRP A 14 -22.95 -5.45 -4.50
CA TRP A 14 -22.28 -6.67 -4.98
C TRP A 14 -23.06 -7.87 -4.44
N THR A 15 -24.18 -8.22 -5.08
CA THR A 15 -24.82 -9.56 -5.09
C THR A 15 -26.13 -9.50 -5.88
N LEU A 16 -26.33 -10.46 -6.79
CA LEU A 16 -27.47 -10.69 -7.70
C LEU A 16 -27.55 -9.81 -8.96
N GLN A 17 -26.85 -10.20 -10.04
CA GLN A 17 -27.50 -10.54 -11.32
C GLN A 17 -26.59 -11.33 -12.28
N THR A 18 -25.91 -12.37 -11.77
CA THR A 18 -25.31 -13.41 -12.62
C THR A 18 -26.36 -14.47 -12.90
N SER A 19 -27.37 -14.15 -13.71
CA SER A 19 -28.31 -15.11 -14.28
C SER A 19 -29.15 -14.41 -15.35
N LEU A 20 -29.32 -15.08 -16.50
CA LEU A 20 -30.28 -14.76 -17.58
C LEU A 20 -29.83 -13.85 -18.75
N ARG A 21 -28.65 -14.08 -19.37
CA ARG A 21 -28.49 -13.69 -20.80
C ARG A 21 -27.63 -14.58 -21.70
N THR A 22 -27.09 -15.68 -21.21
CA THR A 22 -26.41 -16.70 -22.05
C THR A 22 -27.36 -17.84 -22.48
N GLY A 23 -28.66 -17.75 -22.19
CA GLY A 23 -29.61 -18.86 -22.37
C GLY A 23 -30.26 -19.01 -23.76
N ILE A 24 -30.21 -18.01 -24.65
CA ILE A 24 -31.03 -18.00 -25.89
C ILE A 24 -30.22 -18.22 -27.18
N ARG A 25 -28.88 -18.30 -27.13
CA ARG A 25 -28.06 -18.53 -28.35
C ARG A 25 -27.52 -19.94 -28.54
N LEU A 26 -27.66 -20.83 -27.55
CA LEU A 26 -27.27 -22.24 -27.68
C LEU A 26 -28.38 -23.14 -28.27
N MET A 27 -29.62 -22.64 -28.39
CA MET A 27 -30.79 -23.40 -28.86
C MET A 27 -31.07 -23.29 -30.37
N ARG A 28 -30.05 -22.98 -31.19
CA ARG A 28 -30.18 -23.06 -32.67
C ARG A 28 -28.94 -23.57 -33.41
N GLY A 29 -27.88 -24.00 -32.71
CA GLY A 29 -26.68 -24.59 -33.32
C GLY A 29 -26.67 -26.12 -33.40
N ALA A 30 -27.58 -26.81 -32.71
CA ALA A 30 -27.52 -28.27 -32.53
C ALA A 30 -28.12 -29.12 -33.67
N ALA A 31 -28.31 -28.56 -34.87
CA ALA A 31 -28.92 -29.27 -36.00
C ALA A 31 -27.96 -29.59 -37.16
N ARG A 32 -26.67 -29.22 -37.06
CA ARG A 32 -25.65 -29.58 -38.05
C ARG A 32 -24.37 -29.90 -37.29
N GLY A 33 -24.03 -31.19 -37.21
CA GLY A 33 -22.96 -31.72 -36.36
C GLY A 33 -21.55 -31.29 -36.79
N GLU A 34 -21.20 -30.04 -36.50
CA GLU A 34 -19.85 -29.50 -36.64
C GLU A 34 -19.26 -29.20 -35.25
N SER A 35 -17.97 -29.49 -35.07
CA SER A 35 -17.32 -29.46 -33.76
C SER A 35 -17.30 -28.03 -33.17
N PRO A 36 -17.67 -27.85 -31.89
CA PRO A 36 -17.64 -26.54 -31.22
C PRO A 36 -16.27 -25.85 -31.20
N ALA A 37 -15.18 -26.60 -31.40
CA ALA A 37 -13.81 -26.07 -31.39
C ALA A 37 -13.46 -25.28 -32.67
N ALA A 38 -13.98 -25.68 -33.83
CA ALA A 38 -13.70 -24.99 -35.09
C ALA A 38 -14.37 -23.61 -35.17
N ILE A 39 -15.61 -23.51 -34.65
CA ILE A 39 -16.39 -22.26 -34.62
C ILE A 39 -15.75 -21.21 -33.69
N VAL A 40 -15.08 -21.66 -32.62
CA VAL A 40 -14.39 -20.76 -31.67
C VAL A 40 -13.09 -20.21 -32.25
N GLN A 41 -12.33 -21.02 -32.99
CA GLN A 41 -11.07 -20.58 -33.60
C GLN A 41 -11.30 -19.62 -34.78
N ASP A 42 -12.30 -19.88 -35.62
CA ASP A 42 -12.64 -18.98 -36.73
C ASP A 42 -13.21 -17.65 -36.21
N ALA A 43 -14.04 -17.67 -35.17
CA ALA A 43 -14.57 -16.46 -34.54
C ALA A 43 -13.48 -15.62 -33.86
N GLU A 44 -12.44 -16.24 -33.29
CA GLU A 44 -11.31 -15.53 -32.68
C GLU A 44 -10.43 -14.86 -33.75
N ALA A 45 -10.18 -15.54 -34.87
CA ALA A 45 -9.41 -14.99 -35.98
C ALA A 45 -10.12 -13.78 -36.63
N GLU A 46 -11.43 -13.87 -36.79
CA GLU A 46 -12.25 -12.80 -37.37
C GLU A 46 -12.39 -11.60 -36.42
N LEU A 47 -12.58 -11.84 -35.11
CA LEU A 47 -12.61 -10.80 -34.08
C LEU A 47 -11.26 -10.07 -33.96
N ARG A 48 -10.13 -10.80 -34.03
CA ARG A 48 -8.78 -10.20 -33.99
C ARG A 48 -8.47 -9.40 -35.25
N ARG A 49 -9.11 -9.70 -36.38
CA ARG A 49 -8.99 -8.94 -37.64
C ARG A 49 -9.82 -7.67 -37.58
N PHE A 50 -11.05 -7.77 -37.08
CA PHE A 50 -11.95 -6.62 -36.87
C PHE A 50 -11.41 -5.62 -35.83
N LEU A 51 -10.83 -6.12 -34.72
CA LEU A 51 -10.19 -5.27 -33.72
C LEU A 51 -8.96 -4.54 -34.27
N ARG A 52 -8.19 -5.18 -35.17
CA ARG A 52 -7.04 -4.55 -35.83
C ARG A 52 -7.46 -3.44 -36.80
N ASP A 53 -8.50 -3.70 -37.58
CA ASP A 53 -9.10 -2.73 -38.51
C ASP A 53 -9.68 -1.52 -37.78
N MET A 54 -10.36 -1.74 -36.64
CA MET A 54 -10.90 -0.66 -35.82
C MET A 54 -9.82 0.15 -35.07
N LEU A 55 -8.68 -0.47 -34.77
CA LEU A 55 -7.55 0.18 -34.06
C LEU A 55 -6.64 0.99 -34.99
N GLY A 56 -6.93 1.08 -36.30
CA GLY A 56 -6.22 1.96 -37.23
C GLY A 56 -4.72 1.68 -37.33
N ILE A 57 -4.31 0.42 -37.13
CA ILE A 57 -2.93 -0.01 -37.30
C ILE A 57 -2.73 -0.32 -38.79
N ASP A 58 -2.63 0.73 -39.60
CA ASP A 58 -2.12 0.64 -40.96
C ASP A 58 -0.61 0.48 -40.91
N GLU A 59 -0.10 -0.67 -41.37
CA GLU A 59 1.30 -0.79 -41.75
C GLU A 59 1.55 -0.05 -43.07
N PRO A 60 2.61 0.76 -43.18
CA PRO A 60 2.98 1.36 -44.45
C PRO A 60 3.60 0.31 -45.37
N ALA A 61 2.86 -0.03 -46.43
CA ALA A 61 3.41 -0.68 -47.60
C ALA A 61 4.51 0.21 -48.23
N THR A 62 5.75 -0.29 -48.25
CA THR A 62 6.82 0.28 -49.08
C THR A 62 7.37 -0.79 -50.01
N ASN A 63 7.00 -0.69 -51.29
CA ASN A 63 7.60 -1.42 -52.39
C ASN A 63 8.96 -0.79 -52.75
N GLY A 64 10.01 -1.60 -52.85
CA GLY A 64 11.31 -1.18 -53.42
C GLY A 64 12.43 -2.19 -53.18
N ALA A 65 12.76 -2.98 -54.19
CA ALA A 65 13.69 -4.12 -54.18
C ALA A 65 15.16 -3.82 -53.80
N ALA A 66 15.78 -4.70 -52.98
CA ALA A 66 16.94 -5.58 -53.31
C ALA A 66 17.56 -6.20 -52.02
N PRO A 67 18.07 -7.46 -52.04
CA PRO A 67 18.48 -8.17 -50.83
C PRO A 67 19.99 -8.07 -50.53
N ARG A 68 20.39 -7.79 -49.29
CA ARG A 68 21.73 -8.08 -48.73
C ARG A 68 21.75 -8.01 -47.19
N PRO A 69 22.76 -8.59 -46.52
CA PRO A 69 22.60 -9.75 -45.66
C PRO A 69 22.51 -9.43 -44.16
N THR A 70 22.00 -10.42 -43.46
CA THR A 70 21.74 -10.53 -42.02
C THR A 70 22.96 -10.31 -41.12
N ARG A 71 22.81 -9.44 -40.11
CA ARG A 71 23.46 -9.54 -38.78
C ARG A 71 22.53 -8.88 -37.76
N PRO A 72 22.55 -9.32 -36.48
CA PRO A 72 21.35 -9.59 -35.72
C PRO A 72 20.89 -8.33 -34.98
N GLU A 73 19.61 -8.04 -35.12
CA GLU A 73 18.86 -7.18 -34.19
C GLU A 73 19.10 -7.68 -32.75
N PRO A 74 19.37 -6.79 -31.77
CA PRO A 74 19.42 -7.18 -30.37
C PRO A 74 18.04 -7.67 -29.97
N SER A 75 17.92 -8.99 -29.87
CA SER A 75 16.77 -9.71 -29.37
C SER A 75 16.35 -9.14 -28.02
N GLY A 76 15.10 -8.70 -27.97
CA GLY A 76 14.27 -8.73 -26.78
C GLY A 76 14.62 -7.70 -25.72
N ARG A 77 13.97 -6.55 -25.80
CA ARG A 77 13.33 -6.03 -24.57
C ARG A 77 12.43 -7.17 -24.08
N ARG A 78 12.94 -8.02 -23.18
CA ARG A 78 12.09 -8.83 -22.31
C ARG A 78 11.19 -7.83 -21.63
N SER A 79 9.93 -7.79 -22.06
CA SER A 79 8.94 -6.95 -21.41
C SER A 79 8.87 -7.40 -19.96
N ALA A 80 8.76 -6.47 -19.00
CA ALA A 80 8.55 -6.80 -17.59
C ALA A 80 7.30 -7.68 -17.33
N ASP A 81 6.47 -7.85 -18.37
CA ASP A 81 5.32 -8.75 -18.43
C ASP A 81 5.72 -10.23 -18.59
N ASP A 82 6.82 -10.53 -19.29
CA ASP A 82 7.32 -11.89 -19.53
C ASP A 82 7.91 -12.50 -18.23
N ASP A 83 8.52 -11.64 -17.40
CA ASP A 83 9.06 -11.98 -16.08
C ASP A 83 7.97 -12.24 -15.02
N GLN A 84 6.71 -11.91 -15.30
CA GLN A 84 5.57 -12.11 -14.39
C GLN A 84 4.67 -13.29 -14.77
N THR A 85 5.04 -14.07 -15.80
CA THR A 85 4.30 -15.28 -16.16
C THR A 85 4.37 -16.32 -15.02
N PRO A 86 3.36 -17.19 -14.85
CA PRO A 86 3.41 -18.26 -13.85
C PRO A 86 4.62 -19.21 -14.02
N ALA A 87 5.15 -19.32 -15.24
CA ALA A 87 6.33 -20.11 -15.55
C ALA A 87 7.62 -19.42 -15.03
N SER A 88 7.78 -18.12 -15.28
CA SER A 88 8.95 -17.35 -14.80
C SER A 88 8.98 -17.26 -13.27
N LEU A 89 7.83 -17.14 -12.60
CA LEU A 89 7.75 -17.15 -11.14
C LEU A 89 8.19 -18.50 -10.55
N ARG A 90 7.83 -19.61 -11.21
CA ARG A 90 8.24 -20.95 -10.79
C ARG A 90 9.74 -21.16 -10.98
N GLU A 91 10.31 -20.66 -12.07
CA GLU A 91 11.75 -20.69 -12.33
C GLU A 91 12.53 -19.87 -11.30
N GLN A 92 12.07 -18.65 -10.99
CA GLN A 92 12.62 -17.82 -9.90
C GLN A 92 12.56 -18.55 -8.55
N GLY A 93 11.43 -19.20 -8.24
CA GLY A 93 11.28 -20.00 -7.03
C GLY A 93 12.26 -21.19 -6.96
N ALA A 94 12.51 -21.86 -8.09
CA ALA A 94 13.48 -22.96 -8.16
C ALA A 94 14.92 -22.48 -7.93
N GLU A 95 15.27 -21.32 -8.48
CA GLU A 95 16.59 -20.71 -8.27
C GLU A 95 16.83 -20.32 -6.82
N LEU A 96 15.81 -19.80 -6.12
CA LEU A 96 15.89 -19.51 -4.68
C LEU A 96 16.21 -20.77 -3.86
N LEU A 97 15.54 -21.89 -4.16
CA LEU A 97 15.81 -23.17 -3.48
C LEU A 97 17.20 -23.72 -3.80
N ARG A 98 17.67 -23.53 -5.03
CA ARG A 98 19.03 -23.92 -5.45
C ARG A 98 20.08 -23.14 -4.66
N ARG A 99 19.94 -21.81 -4.57
CA ARG A 99 20.82 -20.93 -3.79
C ARG A 99 20.78 -21.24 -2.29
N SER A 100 19.60 -21.56 -1.75
CA SER A 100 19.46 -21.97 -0.35
C SER A 100 20.18 -23.28 -0.02
N ALA A 101 20.54 -24.10 -1.00
CA ALA A 101 21.28 -25.35 -0.81
C ALA A 101 22.80 -25.15 -0.91
N GLU A 102 23.27 -23.97 -1.33
CA GLU A 102 24.69 -23.63 -1.39
C GLU A 102 25.21 -23.37 0.03
N ILE A 103 26.37 -23.95 0.36
CA ILE A 103 26.96 -23.91 1.72
C ILE A 103 27.67 -22.58 2.00
N ASP A 104 28.05 -21.86 0.95
CA ASP A 104 28.78 -20.58 0.99
C ASP A 104 27.80 -19.43 0.71
N TYR A 105 26.90 -19.18 1.65
CA TYR A 105 25.98 -18.05 1.61
C TYR A 105 26.49 -16.96 2.55
N ASP A 106 27.00 -15.86 2.00
CA ASP A 106 27.29 -14.66 2.78
C ASP A 106 25.97 -14.09 3.35
N ASP A 107 25.92 -13.91 4.66
CA ASP A 107 24.78 -13.36 5.39
C ASP A 107 24.71 -11.84 5.20
N ASP A 108 24.47 -11.40 3.96
CA ASP A 108 24.27 -10.00 3.56
C ASP A 108 22.91 -9.46 4.02
N GLY A 109 22.56 -9.66 5.30
CA GLY A 109 21.30 -9.20 5.90
C GLY A 109 20.04 -9.69 5.17
N HIS A 110 18.88 -9.21 5.62
CA HIS A 110 17.63 -9.58 4.97
C HIS A 110 17.45 -8.81 3.65
N PRO A 111 17.25 -9.48 2.49
CA PRO A 111 17.27 -8.82 1.17
C PRO A 111 16.17 -7.75 0.99
N ALA A 112 15.08 -7.83 1.77
CA ALA A 112 14.01 -6.83 1.72
C ALA A 112 14.36 -5.50 2.40
N TYR A 113 15.35 -5.46 3.32
CA TYR A 113 15.57 -4.29 4.18
C TYR A 113 16.00 -3.05 3.39
N ALA A 114 16.88 -3.21 2.40
CA ALA A 114 17.30 -2.11 1.54
C ALA A 114 16.11 -1.46 0.80
N ARG A 115 15.16 -2.28 0.33
CA ARG A 115 13.93 -1.79 -0.31
C ARG A 115 12.99 -1.13 0.71
N ILE A 116 12.84 -1.72 1.89
CA ILE A 116 12.00 -1.14 2.94
C ILE A 116 12.50 0.27 3.32
N LEU A 117 13.81 0.46 3.46
CA LEU A 117 14.39 1.77 3.77
C LEU A 117 14.06 2.87 2.75
N THR A 118 13.91 2.53 1.47
CA THR A 118 13.50 3.52 0.44
C THR A 118 12.00 3.81 0.45
N GLU A 119 11.20 2.95 1.10
CA GLU A 119 9.76 3.09 1.26
C GLU A 119 9.36 3.71 2.62
N LEU A 120 10.33 4.06 3.48
CA LEU A 120 10.10 4.70 4.79
C LEU A 120 10.16 6.23 4.72
N ALA A 121 9.21 6.87 5.41
CA ALA A 121 9.32 8.28 5.76
C ALA A 121 10.22 8.49 7.02
N PRO A 122 10.85 9.66 7.18
CA PRO A 122 11.61 9.97 8.39
C PRO A 122 10.79 9.85 9.68
N ASP A 123 9.53 10.30 9.68
CA ASP A 123 8.63 10.20 10.84
C ASP A 123 8.26 8.73 11.15
N GLU A 124 8.19 7.86 10.15
CA GLU A 124 7.96 6.41 10.35
C GLU A 124 9.15 5.76 11.05
N ALA A 125 10.39 6.15 10.70
CA ALA A 125 11.59 5.69 11.39
C ALA A 125 11.59 6.13 12.88
N ARG A 126 11.07 7.32 13.18
CA ARG A 126 10.92 7.80 14.56
C ARG A 126 9.90 6.96 15.34
N ILE A 127 8.79 6.60 14.72
CA ILE A 127 7.78 5.71 15.32
C ILE A 127 8.38 4.33 15.60
N LEU A 128 9.14 3.77 14.65
CA LEU A 128 9.82 2.49 14.86
C LEU A 128 10.83 2.55 16.02
N ARG A 129 11.63 3.61 16.09
CA ARG A 129 12.55 3.84 17.21
C ARG A 129 11.82 3.90 18.55
N LEU A 130 10.70 4.63 18.63
CA LEU A 130 9.85 4.67 19.83
C LEU A 130 9.38 3.27 20.22
N LEU A 131 8.87 2.49 19.27
CA LEU A 131 8.36 1.15 19.53
C LEU A 131 9.44 0.17 20.02
N VAL A 132 10.69 0.33 19.55
CA VAL A 132 11.81 -0.49 20.02
C VAL A 132 12.23 -0.11 21.43
N LEU A 133 12.33 1.19 21.73
CA LEU A 133 12.86 1.68 23.01
C LEU A 133 11.82 1.60 24.14
N ASP A 134 10.59 2.01 23.85
CA ASP A 134 9.52 2.16 24.85
C ASP A 134 8.49 1.03 24.76
N GLY A 135 8.69 0.11 23.81
CA GLY A 135 7.81 -1.02 23.57
C GLY A 135 6.47 -0.63 22.93
N PRO A 136 5.48 -1.54 23.02
CA PRO A 136 4.16 -1.37 22.42
C PRO A 136 3.44 -0.10 22.87
N GLN A 137 2.64 0.49 21.99
CA GLN A 137 1.98 1.77 22.21
C GLN A 137 0.46 1.62 22.28
N PRO A 138 -0.24 2.38 23.16
CA PRO A 138 -1.68 2.30 23.30
C PRO A 138 -2.39 2.92 22.10
N ALA A 139 -3.53 2.33 21.74
CA ALA A 139 -4.49 2.92 20.80
C ALA A 139 -5.92 2.70 21.32
N VAL A 140 -6.85 3.57 20.94
CA VAL A 140 -8.26 3.43 21.31
C VAL A 140 -9.16 3.62 20.10
N ASP A 141 -10.16 2.76 19.99
CA ASP A 141 -11.29 2.96 19.09
C ASP A 141 -12.44 3.58 19.89
N VAL A 142 -13.09 4.61 19.35
CA VAL A 142 -14.33 5.15 19.91
C VAL A 142 -15.50 4.56 19.14
N ARG A 143 -16.46 3.97 19.87
CA ARG A 143 -17.68 3.39 19.31
C ARG A 143 -18.92 4.03 19.92
N THR A 144 -20.04 3.97 19.20
CA THR A 144 -21.34 4.33 19.74
C THR A 144 -21.69 3.49 20.97
N GLY A 145 -22.34 4.11 21.95
CA GLY A 145 -22.80 3.44 23.17
C GLY A 145 -24.22 3.87 23.57
N GLY A 146 -24.62 3.52 24.80
CA GLY A 146 -26.01 3.69 25.25
C GLY A 146 -27.01 2.75 24.54
N PRO A 147 -28.32 3.02 24.61
CA PRO A 147 -29.34 2.16 23.99
C PRO A 147 -29.19 2.02 22.47
N LEU A 148 -28.64 3.03 21.79
CA LEU A 148 -28.25 2.92 20.38
C LEU A 148 -27.09 1.94 20.18
N GLY A 149 -26.04 2.00 21.00
CA GLY A 149 -24.87 1.11 20.92
C GLY A 149 -25.15 -0.37 21.25
N VAL A 150 -26.21 -0.67 22.01
CA VAL A 150 -26.64 -2.05 22.29
C VAL A 150 -27.31 -2.69 21.07
N LEU A 151 -28.00 -1.88 20.26
CA LEU A 151 -28.65 -2.34 19.03
C LEU A 151 -27.69 -2.29 17.82
N HIS A 152 -26.83 -1.28 17.77
CA HIS A 152 -25.88 -1.03 16.68
C HIS A 152 -24.61 -0.34 17.22
N SER A 153 -23.52 -1.10 17.33
CA SER A 153 -22.23 -0.55 17.73
C SER A 153 -21.44 -0.14 16.49
N ASP A 154 -21.46 1.14 16.17
CA ASP A 154 -20.71 1.73 15.08
C ASP A 154 -19.37 2.27 15.54
N LEU A 155 -18.40 2.25 14.64
CA LEU A 155 -17.08 2.82 14.85
C LEU A 155 -17.13 4.31 14.51
N VAL A 156 -16.91 5.17 15.49
CA VAL A 156 -16.94 6.63 15.33
C VAL A 156 -15.55 7.16 14.97
N ALA A 157 -14.52 6.68 15.67
CA ALA A 157 -13.13 7.01 15.37
C ALA A 157 -12.24 5.78 15.63
N PRO A 158 -11.53 5.26 14.61
CA PRO A 158 -10.58 4.16 14.78
C PRO A 158 -9.20 4.64 15.22
N GLY A 159 -8.52 3.86 16.05
CA GLY A 159 -7.07 3.91 16.20
C GLY A 159 -6.50 5.25 16.68
N LEU A 160 -7.21 5.97 17.55
CA LEU A 160 -6.67 7.18 18.19
C LEU A 160 -5.49 6.81 19.08
N THR A 161 -4.38 7.52 18.96
CA THR A 161 -3.12 7.20 19.63
C THR A 161 -2.25 8.45 19.76
N MET A 162 -1.33 8.44 20.72
CA MET A 162 -0.33 9.50 20.91
C MET A 162 1.02 9.17 20.24
N ILE A 163 1.10 8.08 19.48
CA ILE A 163 2.38 7.55 18.99
C ILE A 163 3.19 8.56 18.17
N ALA A 164 2.54 9.41 17.38
CA ALA A 164 3.23 10.43 16.58
C ALA A 164 3.85 11.52 17.47
N ALA A 165 3.07 12.06 18.40
CA ALA A 165 3.55 13.05 19.37
C ALA A 165 4.67 12.48 20.25
N GLN A 166 4.55 11.24 20.71
CA GLN A 166 5.58 10.56 21.53
C GLN A 166 6.86 10.26 20.74
N ALA A 167 6.74 9.92 19.46
CA ALA A 167 7.89 9.76 18.56
C ALA A 167 8.49 11.12 18.14
N GLY A 168 7.82 12.22 18.45
CA GLY A 168 8.15 13.58 18.08
C GLY A 168 8.02 13.84 16.58
N CYS A 169 7.15 13.12 15.89
CA CYS A 169 6.93 13.28 14.45
C CYS A 169 6.79 14.75 14.06
N ARG A 170 7.32 15.12 12.89
CA ARG A 170 7.14 16.50 12.38
C ARG A 170 5.68 16.76 11.98
N ARG A 171 4.97 15.70 11.58
CA ARG A 171 3.61 15.75 11.07
C ARG A 171 2.70 14.75 11.76
N ASP A 172 2.20 15.13 12.93
CA ASP A 172 1.29 14.30 13.72
C ASP A 172 -0.03 14.02 13.00
N ASP A 173 -0.47 14.96 12.14
CA ASP A 173 -1.67 14.85 11.29
C ASP A 173 -1.64 13.62 10.35
N ARG A 174 -0.45 13.08 10.07
CA ARG A 174 -0.24 11.96 9.15
C ARG A 174 -0.10 10.61 9.83
N VAL A 175 -0.30 10.52 11.15
CA VAL A 175 -0.09 9.30 11.94
C VAL A 175 -0.76 8.06 11.33
N HIS A 176 -2.00 8.18 10.85
CA HIS A 176 -2.70 7.04 10.23
C HIS A 176 -2.05 6.59 8.92
N ALA A 177 -1.54 7.51 8.10
CA ALA A 177 -0.82 7.16 6.88
C ALA A 177 0.49 6.44 7.20
N TYR A 178 1.23 6.93 8.20
CA TYR A 178 2.47 6.32 8.67
C TYR A 178 2.24 4.90 9.20
N LEU A 179 1.26 4.73 10.09
CA LEU A 179 0.94 3.41 10.64
C LEU A 179 0.45 2.43 9.57
N ASN A 180 -0.33 2.89 8.59
CA ASN A 180 -0.76 2.04 7.47
C ASN A 180 0.41 1.59 6.60
N ASN A 181 1.39 2.47 6.34
CA ASN A 181 2.58 2.11 5.59
C ASN A 181 3.44 1.10 6.37
N LEU A 182 3.70 1.36 7.65
CA LEU A 182 4.43 0.44 8.52
C LEU A 182 3.75 -0.92 8.63
N TYR A 183 2.42 -0.95 8.68
CA TYR A 183 1.64 -2.20 8.65
C TYR A 183 1.75 -2.91 7.30
N ARG A 184 1.63 -2.17 6.17
CA ARG A 184 1.81 -2.70 4.80
C ARG A 184 3.19 -3.32 4.61
N LEU A 185 4.22 -2.71 5.17
CA LEU A 185 5.61 -3.20 5.14
C LEU A 185 5.84 -4.39 6.08
N GLY A 186 4.84 -4.75 6.90
CA GLY A 186 4.93 -5.86 7.85
C GLY A 186 5.78 -5.57 9.08
N LEU A 187 6.09 -4.30 9.36
CA LEU A 187 6.94 -3.90 10.49
C LEU A 187 6.17 -3.78 11.81
N ILE A 188 4.89 -3.44 11.74
CA ILE A 188 4.02 -3.33 12.92
C ILE A 188 2.74 -4.16 12.73
N TRP A 189 2.04 -4.39 13.84
CA TRP A 189 0.70 -4.96 13.84
C TRP A 189 -0.20 -4.32 14.89
N PHE A 190 -1.51 -4.34 14.62
CA PHE A 190 -2.54 -3.84 15.52
C PHE A 190 -3.15 -5.00 16.31
N SER A 191 -2.98 -4.99 17.62
CA SER A 191 -3.57 -5.97 18.52
C SER A 191 -4.90 -5.46 19.10
N ARG A 192 -5.81 -6.42 19.31
CA ARG A 192 -7.07 -6.16 20.02
C ARG A 192 -6.90 -6.19 21.53
N GLU A 193 -5.77 -6.67 22.00
CA GLU A 193 -5.46 -6.78 23.42
C GLU A 193 -4.96 -5.43 23.94
N ALA A 194 -5.40 -5.09 25.15
CA ALA A 194 -4.92 -3.89 25.82
C ALA A 194 -3.55 -4.15 26.45
N LEU A 195 -2.72 -3.11 26.54
CA LEU A 195 -1.49 -3.16 27.31
C LEU A 195 -1.80 -3.35 28.80
N PRO A 196 -0.92 -4.05 29.56
CA PRO A 196 -1.10 -4.23 31.00
C PRO A 196 -1.13 -2.91 31.78
N ASP A 197 -0.40 -1.89 31.30
CA ASP A 197 -0.34 -0.58 31.93
C ASP A 197 -1.60 0.25 31.63
N VAL A 198 -2.49 0.32 32.61
CA VAL A 198 -3.75 1.06 32.54
C VAL A 198 -3.53 2.58 32.53
N GLN A 199 -2.45 3.09 33.12
CA GLN A 199 -2.21 4.53 33.22
C GLN A 199 -1.98 5.16 31.83
N ARG A 200 -1.31 4.43 30.94
CA ARG A 200 -1.10 4.86 29.54
C ARG A 200 -2.41 5.08 28.80
N TYR A 201 -3.44 4.28 29.09
CA TYR A 201 -4.78 4.49 28.52
C TYR A 201 -5.50 5.67 29.15
N GLN A 202 -5.35 5.92 30.45
CA GLN A 202 -5.97 7.09 31.09
C GLN A 202 -5.46 8.40 30.48
N VAL A 203 -4.15 8.49 30.22
CA VAL A 203 -3.55 9.64 29.54
C VAL A 203 -4.08 9.78 28.11
N LEU A 204 -4.17 8.68 27.36
CA LEU A 204 -4.70 8.68 26.00
C LEU A 204 -6.20 9.04 25.96
N GLU A 205 -7.00 8.48 26.85
CA GLU A 205 -8.45 8.72 26.95
C GLU A 205 -8.77 10.17 27.34
N ALA A 206 -7.85 10.87 28.01
CA ALA A 206 -7.95 12.28 28.33
C ALA A 206 -7.53 13.23 27.19
N GLN A 207 -7.04 12.72 26.06
CA GLN A 207 -6.61 13.57 24.94
C GLN A 207 -7.81 14.28 24.28
N PRO A 208 -7.60 15.49 23.72
CA PRO A 208 -8.66 16.24 23.04
C PRO A 208 -9.35 15.45 21.93
N ASP A 209 -8.58 14.77 21.07
CA ASP A 209 -9.12 14.01 19.94
C ASP A 209 -10.05 12.86 20.39
N VAL A 210 -9.72 12.21 21.51
CA VAL A 210 -10.56 11.15 22.09
C VAL A 210 -11.82 11.76 22.69
N SER A 211 -11.71 12.89 23.38
CA SER A 211 -12.85 13.60 23.96
C SER A 211 -13.82 14.07 22.88
N GLU A 212 -13.32 14.67 21.79
CA GLU A 212 -14.13 15.08 20.64
C GLU A 212 -14.81 13.89 19.95
N ALA A 213 -14.10 12.76 19.82
CA ALA A 213 -14.68 11.54 19.28
C ALA A 213 -15.78 10.97 20.20
N MET A 214 -15.60 11.02 21.51
CA MET A 214 -16.60 10.59 22.50
C MET A 214 -17.84 11.49 22.47
N ASP A 215 -17.67 12.80 22.36
CA ASP A 215 -18.77 13.76 22.22
C ASP A 215 -19.59 13.51 20.94
N ARG A 216 -18.90 13.27 19.80
CA ARG A 216 -19.56 12.86 18.54
C ARG A 216 -20.29 11.52 18.68
N ALA A 217 -19.78 10.61 19.49
CA ALA A 217 -20.41 9.33 19.80
C ALA A 217 -21.56 9.44 20.82
N GLY A 218 -21.71 10.58 21.50
CA GLY A 218 -22.65 10.79 22.60
C GLY A 218 -22.26 9.98 23.83
N ARG A 219 -23.06 8.96 24.19
CA ARG A 219 -22.72 7.99 25.25
C ARG A 219 -21.76 6.92 24.73
N GLY A 220 -20.71 7.33 24.03
CA GLY A 220 -19.73 6.45 23.42
C GLY A 220 -18.97 5.59 24.44
N ARG A 221 -18.28 4.57 23.94
CA ARG A 221 -17.32 3.79 24.73
C ARG A 221 -15.99 3.67 24.00
N THR A 222 -14.90 3.66 24.77
CA THR A 222 -13.56 3.36 24.25
C THR A 222 -13.35 1.85 24.22
N VAL A 223 -12.72 1.36 23.15
CA VAL A 223 -12.21 0.00 23.04
C VAL A 223 -10.71 0.09 22.94
N ARG A 224 -10.03 -0.40 23.98
CA ARG A 224 -8.57 -0.36 24.09
C ARG A 224 -7.94 -1.37 23.14
N ARG A 225 -6.91 -0.91 22.43
CA ARG A 225 -6.09 -1.62 21.45
C ARG A 225 -4.63 -1.36 21.74
N SER A 226 -3.75 -2.05 21.03
CA SER A 226 -2.32 -1.78 21.11
C SER A 226 -1.63 -1.93 19.77
N ILE A 227 -0.53 -1.22 19.59
CA ILE A 227 0.32 -1.22 18.41
C ILE A 227 1.67 -1.82 18.82
N HIS A 228 2.11 -2.82 18.08
CA HIS A 228 3.31 -3.61 18.40
C HIS A 228 4.21 -3.71 17.17
N LEU A 229 5.51 -3.93 17.40
CA LEU A 229 6.39 -4.43 16.35
C LEU A 229 6.05 -5.89 16.05
N THR A 230 6.23 -6.28 14.80
CA THR A 230 6.30 -7.70 14.45
C THR A 230 7.72 -8.21 14.73
N ALA A 231 7.92 -9.53 14.80
CA ALA A 231 9.28 -10.09 14.88
C ALA A 231 10.17 -9.60 13.73
N PHE A 232 9.62 -9.53 12.52
CA PHE A 232 10.30 -8.98 11.35
C PHE A 232 10.66 -7.49 11.51
N GLY A 233 9.76 -6.71 12.11
CA GLY A 233 9.99 -5.30 12.41
C GLY A 233 11.05 -5.09 13.48
N GLU A 234 11.08 -5.91 14.52
CA GLU A 234 12.14 -5.89 15.54
C GLU A 234 13.51 -6.16 14.93
N ASP A 235 13.62 -7.20 14.10
CA ASP A 235 14.87 -7.55 13.44
C ASP A 235 15.31 -6.47 12.42
N PHE A 236 14.35 -5.89 11.68
CA PHE A 236 14.61 -4.75 10.81
C PHE A 236 15.20 -3.57 11.59
N CYS A 237 14.61 -3.22 12.73
CA CYS A 237 15.09 -2.11 13.52
C CYS A 237 16.49 -2.36 14.09
N LYS A 238 16.76 -3.56 14.60
CA LYS A 238 18.08 -3.96 15.09
C LYS A 238 19.15 -3.89 14.00
N ALA A 239 18.80 -4.29 12.77
CA ALA A 239 19.75 -4.32 11.66
C ALA A 239 19.96 -2.94 11.01
N CYS A 240 18.94 -2.10 10.97
CA CYS A 240 18.94 -0.91 10.09
C CYS A 240 18.92 0.44 10.82
N LEU A 241 18.53 0.49 12.10
CA LEU A 241 18.40 1.76 12.83
C LEU A 241 19.51 1.91 13.87
N PRO A 242 20.10 3.12 14.01
CA PRO A 242 20.99 3.42 15.11
C PRO A 242 20.16 3.61 16.38
N LEU A 243 20.21 2.63 17.27
CA LEU A 243 19.40 2.59 18.48
C LEU A 243 20.16 3.13 19.70
N GLU A 244 21.50 3.12 19.65
CA GLU A 244 22.32 3.65 20.72
C GLU A 244 22.53 5.16 20.58
N THR A 245 22.58 5.86 21.72
CA THR A 245 22.72 7.33 21.72
C THR A 245 24.03 7.78 21.06
N GLY A 246 25.12 7.01 21.24
CA GLY A 246 26.40 7.29 20.61
C GLY A 246 26.39 7.16 19.08
N GLU A 247 25.59 6.24 18.53
CA GLU A 247 25.43 6.07 17.09
C GLU A 247 24.65 7.24 16.47
N ILE A 248 23.64 7.76 17.20
CA ILE A 248 22.84 8.91 16.79
C ILE A 248 23.68 10.20 16.84
N ASP A 249 24.47 10.39 17.89
CA ASP A 249 25.33 11.58 18.05
C ASP A 249 26.46 11.63 17.01
N ALA A 250 26.88 10.48 16.49
CA ALA A 250 27.84 10.37 15.39
C ALA A 250 27.23 10.71 14.01
N LEU A 251 25.91 10.83 13.90
CA LEU A 251 25.28 11.19 12.62
C LEU A 251 25.61 12.64 12.25
N PRO A 252 25.85 12.92 10.95
CA PRO A 252 26.05 14.29 10.49
C PRO A 252 24.82 15.13 10.83
N ARG A 253 25.01 16.18 11.65
CA ARG A 253 23.94 17.14 11.90
C ARG A 253 23.62 17.88 10.60
N PRO A 254 22.34 18.05 10.24
CA PRO A 254 21.98 18.84 9.08
C PRO A 254 22.55 20.26 9.26
N ALA A 255 23.21 20.77 8.20
CA ALA A 255 23.76 22.11 8.21
C ALA A 255 22.64 23.11 8.53
N PRO A 256 22.90 24.15 9.35
CA PRO A 256 21.90 25.18 9.58
C PRO A 256 21.48 25.77 8.23
N GLU A 257 20.17 25.77 7.97
CA GLU A 257 19.60 26.46 6.83
C GLU A 257 20.06 27.93 6.93
N GLN A 258 20.81 28.40 5.93
CA GLN A 258 21.29 29.78 5.90
C GLN A 258 20.04 30.67 5.85
N GLU A 259 19.70 31.28 6.97
CA GLU A 259 18.75 32.40 7.01
C GLU A 259 19.22 33.41 5.99
N GLY A 260 18.39 33.57 4.94
CA GLY A 260 18.66 34.49 3.86
C GLY A 260 18.92 35.88 4.44
N ASP A 261 20.07 36.41 4.07
CA ASP A 261 20.53 37.76 4.34
C ASP A 261 19.42 38.75 3.97
N LEU A 262 18.65 39.18 4.97
CA LEU A 262 17.75 40.31 4.86
C LEU A 262 18.65 41.54 4.77
N VAL A 263 19.05 41.84 3.53
CA VAL A 263 19.69 43.09 3.16
C VAL A 263 18.78 44.21 3.62
N ALA A 264 19.15 44.84 4.74
CA ALA A 264 18.60 46.10 5.17
C ALA A 264 19.05 47.17 4.15
N ASP A 265 18.15 47.52 3.24
CA ASP A 265 18.30 48.69 2.40
C ASP A 265 18.11 49.94 3.27
N ASP A 266 19.21 50.38 3.89
CA ASP A 266 19.33 51.70 4.50
C ASP A 266 19.64 52.71 3.39
N THR A 267 18.59 53.39 2.91
CA THR A 267 18.75 54.70 2.28
C THR A 267 17.87 55.72 2.98
N SER A 268 18.44 56.34 4.01
CA SER A 268 17.94 57.58 4.61
C SER A 268 18.00 58.75 3.59
N PRO A 269 17.06 59.71 3.64
CA PRO A 269 17.08 60.89 2.77
C PRO A 269 17.89 62.04 3.40
N GLU A 270 18.69 62.72 2.59
CA GLU A 270 19.18 64.10 2.85
C GLU A 270 18.26 65.13 2.17
#